data_AF-A0A1B6LES9-F1
#
_entry.id   AF-A0A1B6LES9-F1
#
_cell.length_a   1.000
_cell.length_b   1.000
_cell.length_c   1.000
_cell.angle_alpha   90.00
_cell.angle_beta   90.00
_cell.angle_gamma   90.00
#
_symmetry.space_group_name_H-M   'P 1'
#
loop_
_entity.id
_entity.type
_entity.pdbx_description
1 polymer ?
#
loop_
_entity_poly.entity_id
_entity_poly.type
_entity_poly.pdbx_seq_one_letter_code
_entity_poly.pdbx_strand_id
1 'polypeptide(L)'
;ELCAEGTFRVSGAKALRHVFLFDQILLITKKKEEGILGYKAHIMCSNLMLIESVPGEPLSFHVIPFDNPRLQYTLQARNLEQKREWTLQLKRVILENYNAVIPSHARQLVMQLGQNRTDDEILAEKGTPKRQHSAPEYLEKRKQERERR
;
A
#
# COMPACT_ATOMS: atom_id res chain seq x y z
N GLU A 1 9.11 10.66 -12.42
CA GLU A 1 7.80 11.15 -12.87
C GLU A 1 6.74 10.89 -11.81
N LEU A 2 5.59 11.58 -11.86
CA LEU A 2 4.42 11.31 -11.01
C LEU A 2 3.57 10.23 -11.69
N CYS A 3 3.42 9.07 -11.05
CA CYS A 3 2.64 7.95 -11.57
C CYS A 3 1.15 8.05 -11.19
N ALA A 4 0.85 8.47 -9.95
CA ALA A 4 -0.52 8.59 -9.46
C ALA A 4 -0.65 9.62 -8.33
N GLU A 5 -1.82 10.24 -8.22
CA GLU A 5 -2.19 11.17 -7.15
C GLU A 5 -3.60 10.85 -6.63
N GLY A 6 -3.80 10.91 -5.32
CA GLY A 6 -5.03 10.43 -4.71
C GLY A 6 -5.21 10.86 -3.27
N THR A 7 -6.46 10.89 -2.83
CA THR A 7 -6.83 11.20 -1.45
C THR A 7 -7.40 9.96 -0.77
N PHE A 8 -6.93 9.68 0.44
CA PHE A 8 -7.23 8.46 1.19
C PHE A 8 -7.62 8.77 2.63
N ARG A 9 -8.52 7.98 3.19
CA ARG A 9 -8.64 7.88 4.65
C ARG A 9 -7.53 6.94 5.14
N VAL A 10 -6.84 7.34 6.20
CA VAL A 10 -5.75 6.54 6.78
C VAL A 10 -6.14 6.12 8.18
N SER A 11 -6.03 4.83 8.49
CA SER A 11 -6.37 4.32 9.83
C SER A 11 -5.58 5.07 10.91
N GLY A 12 -6.25 5.45 12.00
CA GLY A 12 -5.68 6.27 13.09
C GLY A 12 -5.51 7.78 12.77
N ALA A 13 -5.77 8.24 11.54
CA ALA A 13 -5.70 9.65 11.18
C ALA A 13 -7.08 10.34 11.24
N LYS A 14 -7.15 11.51 11.89
CA LYS A 14 -8.38 12.33 11.97
C LYS A 14 -8.80 12.99 10.64
N ALA A 15 -7.88 13.11 9.68
CA ALA A 15 -8.09 13.83 8.43
C ALA A 15 -7.59 13.00 7.26
N LEU A 16 -8.16 13.25 6.07
CA LEU A 16 -7.71 12.66 4.83
C LEU A 16 -6.22 12.95 4.60
N ARG A 17 -5.55 12.01 3.94
CA ARG A 17 -4.18 12.16 3.48
C ARG A 17 -4.20 12.26 1.97
N HIS A 18 -3.38 13.18 1.48
CA HIS A 18 -3.16 13.32 0.06
C HIS A 18 -1.84 12.63 -0.26
N VAL A 19 -1.87 11.66 -1.16
CA VAL A 19 -0.81 10.71 -1.42
C VAL A 19 -0.39 10.84 -2.88
N PHE A 20 0.92 10.93 -3.08
CA PHE A 20 1.54 10.96 -4.40
C PHE A 20 2.41 9.72 -4.55
N LEU A 21 2.28 9.06 -5.69
CA LEU A 21 3.17 7.99 -6.10
C LEU A 21 4.03 8.47 -7.25
N PHE A 22 5.32 8.62 -6.99
CA PHE A 22 6.35 8.84 -7.99
C PHE A 22 7.06 7.54 -8.31
N ASP A 23 7.86 7.51 -9.38
CA ASP A 23 8.60 6.33 -9.78
C ASP A 23 9.40 5.72 -8.61
N GLN A 24 10.02 6.56 -7.77
CA GLN A 24 10.92 6.11 -6.71
C GLN A 24 10.38 6.31 -5.29
N ILE A 25 9.30 7.08 -5.11
CA ILE A 25 8.84 7.51 -3.79
C ILE A 25 7.32 7.50 -3.71
N LEU A 26 6.79 6.85 -2.69
CA LEU A 26 5.42 7.05 -2.22
C LEU A 26 5.41 8.12 -1.13
N LEU A 27 4.79 9.27 -1.39
CA LEU A 27 4.75 10.42 -0.50
C LEU A 27 3.37 10.57 0.14
N ILE A 28 3.31 10.64 1.47
CA ILE A 28 2.08 10.85 2.23
C ILE A 28 2.10 12.25 2.83
N THR A 29 1.04 13.01 2.59
CA THR A 29 0.88 14.38 3.08
C THR A 29 -0.44 14.57 3.81
N LYS A 30 -0.52 15.63 4.63
CA LYS A 30 -1.78 16.14 5.19
C LYS A 30 -2.14 17.47 4.55
N LYS A 31 -3.42 17.68 4.28
CA LYS A 31 -3.92 19.01 3.91
C LYS A 31 -3.74 19.96 5.12
N LYS A 32 -3.18 21.13 4.87
CA LYS A 32 -3.15 22.28 5.79
C LYS A 32 -4.15 23.34 5.28
N GLU A 33 -4.16 24.50 5.93
CA GLU A 33 -4.90 25.68 5.47
C GLU A 33 -4.38 26.16 4.10
N GLU A 34 -5.24 26.88 3.39
CA GLU A 34 -4.92 27.55 2.12
C GLU A 34 -4.39 26.65 1.00
N GLY A 35 -4.76 25.36 1.01
CA GLY A 35 -4.36 24.41 -0.03
C GLY A 35 -2.92 23.89 0.10
N ILE A 36 -2.19 24.28 1.15
CA ILE A 36 -0.82 23.82 1.39
C ILE A 36 -0.84 22.35 1.84
N LEU A 37 0.05 21.54 1.27
CA LEU A 37 0.27 20.17 1.72
C LEU A 37 1.44 20.09 2.70
N GLY A 38 1.18 19.53 3.88
CA GLY A 38 2.21 19.25 4.89
C GLY A 38 2.75 17.84 4.74
N TYR A 39 4.07 17.71 4.61
CA TYR A 39 4.76 16.42 4.68
C TYR A 39 4.38 15.62 5.93
N LYS A 40 4.17 14.31 5.76
CA LYS A 40 3.95 13.37 6.86
C LYS A 40 4.91 12.21 6.86
N ALA A 41 5.07 11.55 5.73
CA ALA A 41 5.95 10.40 5.60
C ALA A 41 6.25 10.13 4.13
N HIS A 42 7.26 9.32 3.87
CA HIS A 42 7.49 8.71 2.57
C HIS A 42 7.97 7.27 2.73
N ILE A 43 7.79 6.46 1.68
CA ILE A 43 8.39 5.14 1.52
C ILE A 43 9.08 5.12 0.16
N MET A 44 10.35 4.74 0.12
CA MET A 44 11.05 4.50 -1.15
C MET A 44 10.43 3.28 -1.85
N CYS A 45 10.14 3.35 -3.14
CA CYS A 45 9.49 2.26 -3.89
C CYS A 45 10.34 0.98 -3.90
N SER A 46 11.68 1.09 -3.80
CA SER A 46 12.59 -0.05 -3.61
C SER A 46 12.45 -0.75 -2.25
N ASN A 47 11.84 -0.08 -1.27
CA ASN A 47 11.60 -0.57 0.09
C ASN A 47 10.09 -0.79 0.36
N LEU A 48 9.24 -0.78 -0.67
CA LEU A 48 7.80 -0.79 -0.54
C LEU A 48 7.21 -2.22 -0.67
N MET A 49 6.34 -2.61 0.26
CA MET A 49 5.47 -3.78 0.18
C MET A 49 4.01 -3.35 0.05
N LEU A 50 3.22 -4.17 -0.65
CA LEU A 50 1.79 -3.99 -0.86
C LEU A 50 1.00 -5.19 -0.33
N ILE A 51 -0.08 -4.93 0.41
CA ILE A 51 -1.13 -5.92 0.74
C ILE A 51 -2.46 -5.39 0.21
N GLU A 52 -3.03 -6.05 -0.79
CA GLU A 52 -4.22 -5.55 -1.50
C GLU A 52 -5.55 -5.92 -0.83
N SER A 53 -5.64 -7.09 -0.20
CA SER A 53 -6.83 -7.51 0.53
C SER A 53 -6.62 -7.25 2.02
N VAL A 54 -7.53 -6.45 2.58
CA VAL A 54 -7.64 -6.20 4.00
C VAL A 54 -8.97 -6.80 4.44
N PRO A 55 -8.98 -7.88 5.24
CA PRO A 55 -10.21 -8.58 5.58
C PRO A 55 -11.23 -7.65 6.24
N GLY A 56 -12.47 -7.62 5.74
CA GLY A 56 -13.53 -6.72 6.25
C GLY A 56 -13.38 -5.25 5.86
N GLU A 57 -12.32 -4.86 5.15
CA GLU A 57 -12.13 -3.51 4.62
C GLU A 57 -11.88 -3.56 3.10
N PRO A 58 -12.92 -3.81 2.28
CA PRO A 58 -12.77 -4.06 0.84
C PRO A 58 -12.18 -2.87 0.06
N LEU A 59 -12.28 -1.65 0.60
CA LEU A 59 -11.71 -0.44 0.00
C LEU A 59 -10.30 -0.10 0.52
N SER A 60 -9.79 -0.87 1.49
CA SER A 60 -8.46 -0.65 2.08
C SER A 60 -7.39 -1.52 1.43
N PHE A 61 -6.17 -1.02 1.45
CA PHE A 61 -4.94 -1.76 1.19
C PHE A 61 -3.84 -1.27 2.15
N HIS A 62 -2.75 -2.03 2.28
CA HIS A 62 -1.61 -1.64 3.11
C HIS A 62 -0.38 -1.37 2.27
N VAL A 63 0.32 -0.30 2.62
CA VAL A 63 1.67 0.00 2.15
C VAL A 63 2.61 -0.07 3.33
N ILE A 64 3.70 -0.83 3.21
CA ILE A 64 4.57 -1.19 4.34
C ILE A 64 6.03 -1.07 3.91
N PRO A 65 6.88 -0.35 4.66
CA PRO A 65 8.31 -0.35 4.39
C PRO A 65 8.95 -1.67 4.85
N PHE A 66 9.79 -2.29 4.01
CA PHE A 66 10.43 -3.60 4.29
C PHE A 66 11.33 -3.57 5.53
N ASP A 67 12.07 -2.49 5.73
CA ASP A 67 13.00 -2.30 6.84
C ASP A 67 12.30 -2.02 8.19
N ASN A 68 11.11 -1.41 8.16
CA ASN A 68 10.35 -1.09 9.35
C ASN A 68 8.83 -1.38 9.21
N PRO A 69 8.42 -2.66 9.28
CA PRO A 69 7.03 -3.06 9.08
C PRO A 69 6.01 -2.39 10.01
N ARG A 70 6.44 -1.88 11.18
CA ARG A 70 5.59 -1.15 12.14
C ARG A 70 5.08 0.18 11.58
N LEU A 71 5.74 0.73 10.56
CA LEU A 71 5.29 1.93 9.83
C LEU A 71 4.35 1.56 8.67
N GLN A 72 3.52 0.55 8.85
CA GLN A 72 2.43 0.21 7.93
C GLN A 72 1.42 1.36 7.85
N TYR A 73 1.00 1.70 6.64
CA TYR A 73 -0.13 2.59 6.40
C TYR A 73 -1.28 1.83 5.77
N THR A 74 -2.44 1.82 6.45
CA THR A 74 -3.70 1.37 5.86
C THR A 74 -4.33 2.54 5.11
N LEU A 75 -4.38 2.46 3.78
CA LEU A 75 -4.98 3.47 2.91
C LEU A 75 -6.35 2.97 2.44
N GLN A 76 -7.41 3.70 2.79
CA GLN A 76 -8.77 3.41 2.36
C GLN A 76 -9.14 4.34 1.20
N ALA A 77 -9.41 3.73 0.05
CA ALA A 77 -9.88 4.40 -1.16
C ALA A 77 -11.35 4.84 -1.04
N ARG A 78 -11.77 5.78 -1.88
CA ARG A 78 -13.16 6.25 -1.97
C ARG A 78 -14.10 5.26 -2.65
N ASN A 79 -13.56 4.41 -3.53
CA ASN A 79 -14.29 3.40 -4.29
C ASN A 79 -13.34 2.29 -4.78
N LEU A 80 -13.89 1.18 -5.31
CA LEU A 80 -13.11 0.04 -5.79
C LEU A 80 -12.24 0.40 -7.00
N GLU A 81 -12.71 1.28 -7.87
CA GLU A 81 -11.96 1.77 -9.03
C GLU A 81 -10.64 2.45 -8.61
N GLN A 82 -10.70 3.40 -7.67
CA GLN A 82 -9.49 4.06 -7.15
C GLN A 82 -8.57 3.04 -6.48
N LYS A 83 -9.11 2.07 -5.73
CA LYS A 83 -8.30 1.01 -5.12
C LYS A 83 -7.58 0.19 -6.20
N ARG A 84 -8.28 -0.29 -7.23
CA ARG A 84 -7.71 -1.09 -8.32
C ARG A 84 -6.61 -0.34 -9.07
N GLU A 85 -6.87 0.92 -9.42
CA GLU A 85 -5.87 1.76 -10.09
C GLU A 85 -4.62 1.92 -9.21
N TRP A 86 -4.81 2.25 -7.94
CA TRP A 86 -3.69 2.45 -7.03
C TRP A 86 -2.89 1.18 -6.77
N THR A 87 -3.53 0.04 -6.54
CA THR A 87 -2.80 -1.22 -6.34
C THR A 87 -2.05 -1.65 -7.59
N LEU A 88 -2.59 -1.37 -8.78
CA LEU A 88 -1.91 -1.63 -10.06
C LEU A 88 -0.65 -0.75 -10.22
N GLN A 89 -0.77 0.56 -9.98
CA GLN A 89 0.39 1.47 -10.05
C GLN A 89 1.46 1.12 -9.02
N LEU A 90 1.05 0.77 -7.79
CA LEU A 90 1.96 0.33 -6.73
C LEU A 90 2.73 -0.94 -7.13
N LYS A 91 2.06 -1.93 -7.73
CA LYS A 91 2.75 -3.12 -8.28
C LYS A 91 3.77 -2.75 -9.33
N ARG A 92 3.38 -1.88 -10.27
CA ARG A 92 4.25 -1.43 -11.35
C ARG A 92 5.54 -0.82 -10.79
N VAL A 93 5.44 0.17 -9.92
CA VAL A 93 6.63 0.84 -9.35
C VAL A 93 7.47 -0.11 -8.48
N ILE A 94 6.85 -1.03 -7.73
CA ILE A 94 7.59 -2.04 -6.95
C ILE A 94 8.43 -2.92 -7.86
N LEU A 95 7.84 -3.39 -8.97
CA LEU A 95 8.54 -4.23 -9.96
C LEU A 95 9.64 -3.45 -10.70
N GLU A 96 9.43 -2.16 -10.97
CA GLU A 96 10.40 -1.28 -11.63
C GLU A 96 11.58 -0.92 -10.73
N ASN A 97 11.37 -0.82 -9.41
CA ASN A 97 12.42 -0.50 -8.43
C ASN A 97 13.07 -1.74 -7.80
N TYR A 98 12.75 -2.95 -8.27
CA TYR A 98 13.34 -4.18 -7.76
C TYR A 98 14.74 -4.41 -8.36
N ASN A 99 15.75 -4.53 -7.50
CA ASN A 99 17.15 -4.61 -7.92
C ASN A 99 17.53 -5.87 -8.72
N ALA A 100 16.74 -6.93 -8.66
CA ALA A 100 17.01 -8.17 -9.38
C ALA A 100 16.16 -8.29 -10.64
N VAL A 101 16.69 -9.04 -11.62
CA VAL A 101 15.97 -9.34 -12.85
C VAL A 101 14.78 -10.26 -12.53
N ILE A 102 13.57 -9.70 -12.63
CA ILE A 102 12.32 -10.46 -12.55
C ILE A 102 11.94 -10.88 -13.98
N PRO A 103 11.78 -12.18 -14.27
CA PRO A 103 11.31 -12.67 -15.57
C PRO A 103 9.99 -11.99 -15.99
N SER A 104 9.84 -11.71 -17.29
CA SER A 104 8.67 -11.01 -17.85
C SER A 104 7.36 -11.69 -17.49
N HIS A 105 7.31 -13.03 -17.57
CA HIS A 105 6.12 -13.80 -17.20
C HIS A 105 5.74 -13.62 -15.72
N ALA A 106 6.72 -13.63 -14.81
CA ALA A 106 6.48 -13.38 -13.39
C ALA A 106 5.98 -11.95 -13.14
N ARG A 107 6.51 -10.95 -13.86
CA ARG A 107 5.99 -9.56 -13.82
C ARG A 107 4.53 -9.52 -14.25
N GLN A 108 4.17 -10.17 -15.35
CA GLN A 108 2.80 -10.23 -15.84
C GLN A 108 1.84 -10.87 -14.83
N LEU A 109 2.25 -11.98 -14.21
CA LEU A 109 1.45 -12.65 -13.17
C LEU A 109 1.17 -11.72 -11.99
N VAL A 110 2.19 -11.01 -11.48
CA VAL A 110 2.02 -10.03 -10.39
C VAL A 110 1.02 -8.94 -10.78
N MET A 111 1.11 -8.43 -12.01
CA MET A 111 0.19 -7.40 -12.51
C MET A 111 -1.26 -7.88 -12.63
N GLN A 112 -1.49 -9.17 -12.92
CA GLN A 112 -2.81 -9.78 -13.03
C GLN A 112 -3.45 -10.14 -11.68
N LEU A 113 -2.67 -10.25 -10.61
CA LEU A 113 -3.21 -10.53 -9.27
C LEU A 113 -4.30 -9.51 -8.91
N GLY A 114 -5.41 -9.98 -8.36
CA GLY A 114 -6.51 -9.12 -7.89
C GLY A 114 -7.34 -8.43 -8.97
N GLN A 115 -6.95 -8.47 -10.25
CA GLN A 115 -7.69 -7.82 -11.34
C GLN A 115 -8.98 -8.56 -11.73
N ASN A 116 -8.99 -9.89 -11.58
CA ASN A 116 -10.08 -10.74 -12.06
C ASN A 116 -11.22 -10.93 -11.05
N ARG A 117 -11.18 -10.26 -9.89
CA ARG A 117 -12.19 -10.40 -8.85
C ARG A 117 -13.37 -9.48 -9.14
N THR A 118 -14.58 -10.02 -9.06
CA THR A 118 -15.80 -9.21 -9.21
C THR A 118 -16.00 -8.30 -7.99
N ASP A 119 -16.70 -7.18 -8.17
CA ASP A 119 -16.98 -6.24 -7.09
C ASP A 119 -17.73 -6.94 -5.94
N ASP A 120 -18.70 -7.80 -6.28
CA ASP A 120 -19.49 -8.57 -5.31
C ASP A 120 -18.62 -9.53 -4.48
N GLU A 121 -17.65 -10.21 -5.10
CA GLU A 121 -16.70 -11.08 -4.40
C GLU A 121 -15.80 -10.31 -3.43
N ILE A 122 -15.36 -9.11 -3.82
CA ILE A 122 -14.51 -8.27 -2.98
C ILE A 122 -15.31 -7.75 -1.79
N LEU A 123 -16.56 -7.33 -2.01
CA LEU A 123 -17.43 -6.81 -0.96
C LEU A 123 -17.93 -7.91 -0.02
N ALA A 124 -18.03 -9.16 -0.49
CA ALA A 124 -18.46 -10.30 0.32
C ALA A 124 -17.35 -10.88 1.23
N GLU A 125 -16.09 -10.46 1.10
CA GLU A 125 -14.99 -10.90 1.97
C GLU A 125 -15.20 -10.48 3.44
N LYS A 126 -15.81 -11.37 4.22
CA LYS A 126 -15.96 -11.22 5.67
C LYS A 126 -14.69 -11.68 6.39
N GLY A 127 -13.97 -10.73 6.98
CA GLY A 127 -12.82 -11.02 7.84
C GLY A 127 -13.20 -11.25 9.31
N THR A 128 -12.46 -12.11 10.00
CA THR A 128 -12.48 -12.13 11.47
C THR A 128 -11.59 -10.99 12.02
N PRO A 129 -11.97 -10.33 13.13
CA PRO A 129 -11.36 -9.07 13.56
C PRO A 129 -10.05 -9.29 14.35
N LYS A 130 -9.06 -9.98 13.79
CA LYS A 130 -7.72 -10.06 14.41
C LYS A 130 -6.76 -9.08 13.75
N ARG A 131 -6.29 -8.09 14.53
CA ARG A 131 -5.17 -7.15 14.30
C ARG A 131 -4.90 -6.74 12.84
N GLN A 132 -5.91 -6.20 12.17
CA GLN A 132 -5.84 -5.80 10.75
C GLN A 132 -4.92 -4.60 10.48
N HIS A 133 -4.62 -3.78 11.49
CA HIS A 133 -3.76 -2.60 11.35
C HIS A 133 -2.34 -2.78 11.91
N SER A 134 -1.95 -4.01 12.23
CA SER A 134 -0.59 -4.32 12.68
C SER A 134 0.21 -4.93 11.54
N ALA A 135 1.54 -4.80 11.62
CA ALA A 135 2.43 -5.48 10.69
C ALA A 135 2.18 -7.00 10.71
N PRO A 136 2.20 -7.68 9.55
CA PRO A 136 2.15 -9.14 9.48
C PRO A 136 3.18 -9.83 10.39
N GLU A 137 2.78 -10.89 11.09
CA GLU A 137 3.60 -11.58 12.11
C GLU A 137 4.95 -12.07 11.57
N TYR A 138 4.99 -12.57 10.33
CA TYR A 138 6.23 -13.00 9.68
C TYR A 138 7.25 -11.85 9.54
N LEU A 139 6.77 -10.63 9.29
CA LEU A 139 7.62 -9.45 9.19
C LEU A 139 8.17 -9.04 10.56
N GLU A 140 7.39 -9.18 11.63
CA GLU A 140 7.87 -8.95 12.99
C GLU A 140 8.95 -9.95 13.41
N LYS A 141 8.76 -11.25 13.12
CA LYS A 141 9.74 -12.31 13.40
C LYS A 141 11.06 -12.05 12.68
N ARG A 142 11.01 -11.73 11.39
CA ARG A 142 12.22 -11.47 10.58
C ARG A 142 13.03 -10.28 11.10
N LYS A 143 12.38 -9.23 11.62
CA LYS A 143 13.07 -8.08 12.22
C LYS A 143 13.76 -8.46 13.53
N GLN A 144 13.07 -9.20 14.41
CA GLN A 144 13.66 -9.69 15.66
C GLN A 144 14.91 -10.55 15.40
N GLU A 145 14.90 -11.37 14.35
CA GLU A 145 16.08 -12.13 13.94
C GLU A 145 17.24 -11.24 13.47
N ARG A 146 16.95 -10.12 12.80
CA ARG A 146 17.97 -9.15 12.38
C ARG A 146 18.54 -8.37 13.56
N GLU A 147 17.70 -8.00 14.53
CA GLU A 147 18.12 -7.27 15.75
C GLU A 147 18.92 -8.15 16.72
N ARG A 148 18.82 -9.48 16.60
CA ARG A 148 19.58 -10.45 17.40
C ARG A 148 20.99 -10.77 16.86
N ARG A 149 21.33 -10.29 15.66
CA ARG A 149 22.63 -10.51 15.00
C ARG A 149 23.47 -9.25 15.12
#